data_AF-A0AAD4U5V0-F1
#
_entry.id   AF-A0AAD4U5V0-F1
#
_cell.length_a   1.000
_cell.length_b   1.000
_cell.length_c   1.000
_cell.angle_alpha   90.00
_cell.angle_beta   90.00
_cell.angle_gamma   90.00
#
_symmetry.space_group_name_H-M   'P 1'
#
loop_
_entity.id
_entity.type
_entity.pdbx_description
1 polymer ?
#
loop_
_entity_poly.entity_id
_entity_poly.type
_entity_poly.pdbx_seq_one_letter_code
_entity_poly.pdbx_strand_id
1 'polypeptide(L)'
;MREQSARTAALVLCIVSYLLVGAAVFDALESEAESGRKRLLAQKRSELRRKYGFSAEDYRELERLALQAEPHRAGRQWKFAGSFYFAITVITTIGYGHAAPGTDSGKVFCMFYALLGIPLTLVTFQSLGERLNALVRRLLLAAKRCLGLRRPRVSPENMVVAGLLVCAGTLALGAAAFAHFEGWTFFHAYYYCFITLTTIGFGDFVALQNDEALQRKPPYVAFSFLYILLGLTVIGAFLNLVVLRFLAAGADAPERAARPLRPGAPESRGPAHRAGLLSISCRLHRLELCARDNPGFSPPASPGAGGGGRPGRPPARRKSI
;
A
#
# COMPACT_ATOMS: atom_id res chain seq x y z
N MET A 1 29.64 -18.61 -10.16
CA MET A 1 28.39 -18.37 -9.38
C MET A 1 27.36 -17.79 -10.33
N ARG A 2 26.12 -18.31 -10.33
CA ARG A 2 25.07 -17.90 -11.28
C ARG A 2 24.84 -16.39 -11.17
N GLU A 3 24.77 -15.66 -12.28
CA GLU A 3 24.61 -14.19 -12.32
C GLU A 3 23.45 -13.68 -11.42
N GLN A 4 22.40 -14.50 -11.24
CA GLN A 4 21.30 -14.25 -10.31
C GLN A 4 21.76 -14.15 -8.84
N SER A 5 22.66 -15.02 -8.38
CA SER A 5 23.23 -14.98 -7.03
C SER A 5 24.08 -13.73 -6.82
N ALA A 6 24.80 -13.28 -7.85
CA ALA A 6 25.59 -12.05 -7.80
C ALA A 6 24.70 -10.80 -7.73
N ARG A 7 23.61 -10.74 -8.51
CA ARG A 7 22.64 -9.64 -8.45
C ARG A 7 21.95 -9.55 -7.09
N THR A 8 21.54 -10.68 -6.52
CA THR A 8 20.92 -10.71 -5.18
C THR A 8 21.93 -10.26 -4.11
N ALA A 9 23.17 -10.75 -4.16
CA ALA A 9 24.21 -10.32 -3.23
C ALA A 9 24.50 -8.81 -3.34
N ALA A 10 24.54 -8.26 -4.55
CA ALA A 10 24.73 -6.82 -4.78
C ALA A 10 23.57 -5.98 -4.21
N LEU A 11 22.31 -6.43 -4.37
CA LEU A 11 21.16 -5.75 -3.77
C LEU A 11 21.18 -5.79 -2.25
N VAL A 12 21.55 -6.92 -1.65
CA VAL A 12 21.71 -7.05 -0.20
C VAL A 12 22.81 -6.11 0.30
N LEU A 13 23.97 -6.10 -0.35
CA LEU A 13 25.07 -5.19 0.00
C LEU A 13 24.65 -3.72 -0.12
N CYS A 14 23.91 -3.37 -1.16
CA CYS A 14 23.37 -2.02 -1.34
C CYS A 14 22.43 -1.62 -0.19
N ILE A 15 21.48 -2.49 0.19
CA ILE A 15 20.57 -2.24 1.33
C ILE A 15 21.35 -2.09 2.64
N VAL A 16 22.32 -2.97 2.91
CA VAL A 16 23.15 -2.87 4.13
C VAL A 16 23.93 -1.55 4.14
N SER A 17 24.55 -1.16 3.02
CA SER A 17 25.26 0.12 2.93
C SER A 17 24.33 1.32 3.11
N TYR A 18 23.10 1.28 2.58
CA TYR A 18 22.09 2.31 2.76
C TYR A 18 21.66 2.45 4.22
N LEU A 19 21.48 1.33 4.92
CA LEU A 19 21.17 1.32 6.36
C LEU A 19 22.32 1.90 7.19
N LEU A 20 23.58 1.57 6.87
CA LEU A 20 24.74 2.10 7.59
C LEU A 20 24.88 3.63 7.41
N VAL A 21 24.70 4.13 6.18
CA VAL A 21 24.69 5.58 5.92
C VAL A 21 23.54 6.25 6.67
N GLY A 22 22.34 5.66 6.61
CA GLY A 22 21.18 6.17 7.35
C GLY A 22 21.45 6.24 8.85
N ALA A 23 21.99 5.18 9.45
CA ALA A 23 22.34 5.13 10.87
C ALA A 23 23.35 6.22 11.26
N ALA A 24 24.41 6.42 10.47
CA ALA A 24 25.40 7.46 10.72
C ALA A 24 24.81 8.88 10.63
N VAL A 25 23.94 9.12 9.65
CA VAL A 25 23.28 10.43 9.49
C VAL A 25 22.29 10.69 10.63
N PHE A 26 21.46 9.72 11.00
CA PHE A 26 20.51 9.89 12.12
C PHE A 26 21.23 10.08 13.46
N ASP A 27 22.31 9.34 13.72
CA ASP A 27 23.14 9.54 14.91
C ASP A 27 23.72 10.97 14.96
N ALA A 28 24.26 11.45 13.84
CA ALA A 28 24.81 12.79 13.76
C ALA A 28 23.76 13.91 13.95
N LEU A 29 22.52 13.68 13.52
CA LEU A 29 21.45 14.68 13.58
C LEU A 29 20.68 14.66 14.92
N GLU A 30 20.45 13.49 15.51
CA GLU A 30 19.52 13.32 16.62
C GLU A 30 20.18 13.07 17.98
N SER A 31 21.42 12.55 18.04
CA SER A 31 22.02 12.08 19.29
C SER A 31 22.32 13.20 20.30
N GLU A 32 22.74 14.38 19.81
CA GLU A 32 22.97 15.54 20.68
C GLU A 32 21.64 16.11 21.18
N ALA A 33 20.64 16.23 20.30
CA ALA A 33 19.31 16.72 20.64
C ALA A 33 18.60 15.80 21.65
N GLU A 34 18.69 14.48 21.48
CA GLU A 34 18.15 13.51 22.43
C GLU A 34 18.83 13.64 23.80
N SER A 35 20.16 13.68 23.82
CA SER A 35 20.94 13.85 25.05
C SER A 35 20.57 15.14 25.79
N GLY A 36 20.41 16.24 25.06
CA GLY A 36 19.97 17.53 25.59
C GLY A 36 18.56 17.45 26.19
N ARG A 37 17.60 16.88 25.45
CA ARG A 37 16.21 16.70 25.88
C ARG A 37 16.12 15.81 27.13
N LYS A 38 16.90 14.72 27.20
CA LYS A 38 16.95 13.82 28.36
C LYS A 38 17.48 14.54 29.61
N ARG A 39 18.53 15.35 29.47
CA ARG A 39 19.06 16.17 30.59
C ARG A 39 18.03 17.20 31.06
N LEU A 40 17.36 17.88 30.12
CA LEU A 40 16.31 18.84 30.43
C LEU A 40 15.13 18.20 31.18
N LEU A 41 14.66 17.05 30.71
CA LEU A 41 13.58 16.31 31.36
C LEU A 41 13.98 15.84 32.77
N ALA A 42 15.20 15.34 32.96
CA ALA A 42 15.72 14.97 34.27
C ALA A 42 15.79 16.17 35.23
N GLN A 43 16.24 17.33 34.72
CA GLN A 43 16.27 18.58 35.48
C GLN A 43 14.86 19.02 35.89
N LYS A 44 13.91 19.08 34.94
CA LYS A 44 12.51 19.46 35.21
C LYS A 44 11.83 18.50 36.18
N ARG A 45 12.09 17.20 36.06
CA ARG A 45 11.65 16.18 37.03
C ARG A 45 12.17 16.48 38.44
N SER A 46 13.46 16.79 38.60
CA SER A 46 14.04 17.12 39.91
C SER A 46 13.46 18.41 40.49
N GLU A 47 13.24 19.42 39.65
CA GLU A 47 12.67 20.71 40.01
C GLU A 47 11.24 20.54 40.54
N LEU A 48 10.39 19.81 39.81
CA LEU A 48 9.01 19.52 40.20
C LEU A 48 8.93 18.69 41.49
N ARG A 49 9.76 17.64 41.59
CA ARG A 49 9.82 16.82 42.81
C ARG A 49 10.15 17.64 44.04
N ARG A 50 11.15 18.52 43.96
CA ARG A 50 11.54 19.40 45.07
C ARG A 50 10.48 20.46 45.37
N LYS A 51 9.91 21.10 44.33
CA LYS A 51 8.94 22.19 44.48
C LYS A 51 7.65 21.73 45.18
N TYR A 52 7.20 20.51 44.87
CA TYR A 52 5.94 19.97 45.39
C TYR A 52 6.11 18.86 46.45
N GLY A 53 7.35 18.53 46.83
CA GLY A 53 7.64 17.55 47.88
C GLY A 53 7.33 16.09 47.50
N PHE A 54 7.33 15.73 46.21
CA PHE A 54 7.04 14.36 45.77
C PHE A 54 8.15 13.38 46.15
N SER A 55 7.76 12.24 46.75
CA SER A 55 8.66 11.08 46.87
C SER A 55 9.04 10.53 45.47
N ALA A 56 10.07 9.69 45.40
CA ALA A 56 10.48 9.11 44.13
C ALA A 56 9.44 8.12 43.57
N GLU A 57 8.69 7.47 44.45
CA GLU A 57 7.66 6.48 44.13
C GLU A 57 6.38 7.17 43.66
N ASP A 58 5.90 8.17 44.39
CA ASP A 58 4.68 8.90 44.02
C ASP A 58 4.83 9.59 42.65
N TYR A 59 6.01 10.16 42.38
CA TYR A 59 6.28 10.77 41.09
C TYR A 59 6.31 9.73 39.96
N ARG A 60 6.83 8.52 40.23
CA ARG A 60 6.80 7.41 39.24
C ARG A 60 5.38 6.93 39.00
N GLU A 61 4.55 6.87 40.03
CA GLU A 61 3.15 6.51 39.88
C GLU A 61 2.39 7.56 39.07
N LEU A 62 2.60 8.86 39.36
CA LEU A 62 2.04 9.96 38.58
C LEU A 62 2.49 9.91 37.11
N GLU A 63 3.77 9.66 36.85
CA GLU A 63 4.32 9.47 35.51
C GLU A 63 3.63 8.31 34.79
N ARG A 64 3.41 7.18 35.49
CA ARG A 64 2.71 6.01 34.94
C ARG A 64 1.25 6.30 34.62
N LEU A 65 0.54 6.99 35.52
CA LEU A 65 -0.85 7.40 35.32
C LEU A 65 -0.98 8.38 34.15
N ALA A 66 -0.06 9.32 34.03
CA ALA A 66 -0.03 10.27 32.92
C ALA A 66 0.15 9.57 31.57
N LEU A 67 1.03 8.57 31.48
CA LEU A 67 1.23 7.75 30.28
C LEU A 67 -0.01 6.91 29.94
N GLN A 68 -0.70 6.34 30.94
CA GLN A 68 -1.93 5.57 30.73
C GLN A 68 -3.13 6.45 30.34
N ALA A 69 -3.14 7.70 30.78
CA ALA A 69 -4.17 8.68 30.46
C ALA A 69 -3.99 9.29 29.05
N GLU A 70 -2.79 9.24 28.47
CA GLU A 70 -2.48 9.88 27.17
C GLU A 70 -3.42 9.45 26.04
N PRO A 71 -3.69 8.15 25.79
CA PRO A 71 -4.60 7.74 24.71
C PRO A 71 -6.05 8.23 24.90
N HIS A 72 -6.42 8.54 26.14
CA HIS A 72 -7.74 9.04 26.50
C HIS A 72 -7.85 10.56 26.38
N ARG A 73 -6.73 11.30 26.26
CA ARG A 73 -6.73 12.77 26.10
C ARG A 73 -7.36 13.23 24.79
N ALA A 74 -7.21 12.45 23.73
CA ALA A 74 -7.81 12.73 22.42
C ALA A 74 -9.32 12.36 22.35
N GLY A 75 -9.93 12.00 23.49
CA GLY A 75 -11.35 11.67 23.60
C GLY A 75 -11.67 10.21 23.32
N ARG A 76 -12.93 9.92 22.99
CA ARG A 76 -13.42 8.55 22.78
C ARG A 76 -12.98 7.98 21.42
N GLN A 77 -11.84 7.29 21.40
CA GLN A 77 -11.28 6.63 20.21
C GLN A 77 -12.15 5.47 19.68
N TRP A 78 -12.78 4.69 20.57
CA TRP A 78 -13.53 3.47 20.20
C TRP A 78 -15.03 3.72 19.97
N LYS A 79 -15.35 4.58 19.00
CA LYS A 79 -16.68 4.72 18.38
C LYS A 79 -16.58 4.36 16.90
N PHE A 80 -17.68 4.35 16.15
CA PHE A 80 -17.66 3.92 14.75
C PHE A 80 -16.61 4.64 13.91
N ALA A 81 -16.55 5.98 13.96
CA ALA A 81 -15.57 6.77 13.20
C ALA A 81 -14.11 6.42 13.57
N GLY A 82 -13.78 6.34 14.85
CA GLY A 82 -12.42 5.98 15.29
C GLY A 82 -12.08 4.51 15.06
N SER A 83 -13.06 3.61 15.17
CA SER A 83 -12.90 2.19 14.82
C SER A 83 -12.69 2.00 13.32
N PHE A 84 -13.36 2.79 12.48
CA PHE A 84 -13.16 2.82 11.04
C PHE A 84 -11.79 3.40 10.68
N TYR A 85 -11.36 4.46 11.37
CA TYR A 85 -10.00 5.01 11.21
C TYR A 85 -8.93 3.96 11.56
N PHE A 86 -9.08 3.29 12.69
CA PHE A 86 -8.23 2.17 13.10
C PHE A 86 -8.26 1.02 12.07
N ALA A 87 -9.44 0.68 11.55
CA ALA A 87 -9.56 -0.35 10.52
C ALA A 87 -8.81 0.01 9.23
N ILE A 88 -8.84 1.29 8.81
CA ILE A 88 -8.04 1.81 7.69
C ILE A 88 -6.55 1.61 8.01
N THR A 89 -6.07 2.11 9.16
CA THR A 89 -4.62 2.08 9.48
C THR A 89 -4.05 0.67 9.56
N VAL A 90 -4.87 -0.33 9.93
CA VAL A 90 -4.49 -1.74 9.95
C VAL A 90 -4.37 -2.30 8.53
N ILE A 91 -5.39 -2.15 7.68
CA ILE A 91 -5.39 -2.78 6.33
C ILE A 91 -4.43 -2.07 5.36
N THR A 92 -4.15 -0.79 5.58
CA THR A 92 -3.18 -0.01 4.80
C THR A 92 -1.77 -0.07 5.37
N THR A 93 -1.55 -0.83 6.45
CA THR A 93 -0.26 -0.97 7.13
C THR A 93 0.40 0.34 7.57
N ILE A 94 -0.39 1.39 7.80
CA ILE A 94 0.12 2.67 8.36
C ILE A 94 0.42 2.50 9.85
N GLY A 95 -0.56 2.00 10.62
CA GLY A 95 -0.33 1.61 12.02
C GLY A 95 0.23 2.68 12.97
N TYR A 96 -0.29 3.92 12.97
CA TYR A 96 0.19 5.02 13.84
C TYR A 96 0.36 4.72 15.34
N GLY A 97 -0.32 3.71 15.89
CA GLY A 97 -0.19 3.37 17.31
C GLY A 97 -0.93 4.29 18.30
N HIS A 98 -1.53 5.40 17.86
CA HIS A 98 -2.34 6.29 18.72
C HIS A 98 -3.55 5.58 19.37
N ALA A 99 -4.05 4.52 18.72
CA ALA A 99 -5.07 3.63 19.25
C ALA A 99 -4.70 2.18 18.93
N ALA A 100 -4.73 1.32 19.94
CA ALA A 100 -4.44 -0.10 19.84
C ALA A 100 -5.45 -0.93 20.66
N PRO A 101 -5.78 -2.16 20.23
CA PRO A 101 -6.73 -3.02 20.95
C PRO A 101 -6.17 -3.39 22.33
N GLY A 102 -6.81 -2.89 23.38
CA GLY A 102 -6.43 -3.19 24.77
C GLY A 102 -6.88 -4.59 25.23
N THR A 103 -7.93 -5.13 24.62
CA THR A 103 -8.48 -6.45 24.98
C THR A 103 -7.84 -7.58 24.18
N ASP A 104 -7.71 -8.76 24.79
CA ASP A 104 -7.12 -9.93 24.12
C ASP A 104 -7.98 -10.41 22.95
N SER A 105 -9.31 -10.35 23.08
CA SER A 105 -10.23 -10.62 21.97
C SER A 105 -10.06 -9.64 20.80
N GLY A 106 -9.83 -8.35 21.09
CA GLY A 106 -9.57 -7.33 20.09
C GLY A 106 -8.24 -7.56 19.36
N LYS A 107 -7.19 -7.98 20.08
CA LYS A 107 -5.89 -8.34 19.48
C LYS A 107 -6.02 -9.55 18.55
N VAL A 108 -6.70 -10.61 19.00
CA VAL A 108 -6.94 -11.81 18.16
C VAL A 108 -7.72 -11.45 16.90
N PHE A 109 -8.80 -10.67 17.03
CA PHE A 109 -9.55 -10.20 15.86
C PHE A 109 -8.67 -9.36 14.91
N CYS A 110 -7.86 -8.45 15.45
CA CYS A 110 -6.95 -7.62 14.66
C CYS A 110 -5.94 -8.46 13.85
N MET A 111 -5.44 -9.57 14.41
CA MET A 111 -4.52 -10.47 13.70
C MET A 111 -5.18 -11.10 12.47
N PHE A 112 -6.39 -11.66 12.61
CA PHE A 112 -7.14 -12.24 11.49
C PHE A 112 -7.60 -11.19 10.48
N TYR A 113 -8.01 -10.01 10.96
CA TYR A 113 -8.43 -8.91 10.11
C TYR A 113 -7.28 -8.40 9.24
N ALA A 114 -6.08 -8.23 9.81
CA ALA A 114 -4.88 -7.83 9.05
C ALA A 114 -4.46 -8.90 8.03
N LEU A 115 -4.52 -10.18 8.39
CA LEU A 115 -4.14 -11.30 7.54
C LEU A 115 -4.91 -11.31 6.20
N LEU A 116 -6.22 -11.03 6.23
CA LEU A 116 -7.05 -10.98 5.04
C LEU A 116 -7.12 -9.58 4.40
N GLY A 117 -7.13 -8.54 5.24
CA GLY A 117 -7.31 -7.16 4.81
C GLY A 117 -6.11 -6.58 4.06
N ILE A 118 -4.87 -6.90 4.47
CA ILE A 118 -3.67 -6.39 3.82
C ILE A 118 -3.55 -6.89 2.38
N PRO A 119 -3.62 -8.21 2.08
CA PRO A 119 -3.58 -8.70 0.71
C PRO A 119 -4.68 -8.12 -0.18
N LEU A 120 -5.91 -8.04 0.34
CA LEU A 120 -7.04 -7.44 -0.39
C LEU A 120 -6.78 -5.97 -0.73
N THR A 121 -6.26 -5.20 0.22
CA THR A 121 -5.90 -3.79 0.03
C THR A 121 -4.80 -3.64 -1.02
N LEU A 122 -3.75 -4.47 -0.98
CA LEU A 122 -2.66 -4.44 -1.95
C LEU A 122 -3.14 -4.70 -3.38
N VAL A 123 -3.97 -5.72 -3.60
CA VAL A 123 -4.55 -6.02 -4.92
C VAL A 123 -5.44 -4.88 -5.41
N THR A 124 -6.21 -4.28 -4.49
CA THR A 124 -7.08 -3.14 -4.79
C THR A 124 -6.24 -1.92 -5.21
N PHE A 125 -5.20 -1.57 -4.47
CA PHE A 125 -4.33 -0.45 -4.81
C PHE A 125 -3.54 -0.68 -6.10
N GLN A 126 -3.12 -1.91 -6.40
CA GLN A 126 -2.52 -2.22 -7.70
C GLN A 126 -3.52 -1.98 -8.84
N SER A 127 -4.73 -2.52 -8.72
CA SER A 127 -5.78 -2.39 -9.74
C SER A 127 -6.22 -0.94 -9.96
N LEU A 128 -6.39 -0.18 -8.87
CA LEU A 128 -6.71 1.24 -8.94
C LEU A 128 -5.53 2.05 -9.49
N GLY A 129 -4.31 1.71 -9.10
CA GLY A 129 -3.09 2.40 -9.56
C GLY A 129 -2.87 2.26 -11.06
N GLU A 130 -3.15 1.10 -11.65
CA GLU A 130 -3.12 0.91 -13.11
C GLU A 130 -4.15 1.80 -13.83
N ARG A 131 -5.38 1.88 -13.29
CA ARG A 131 -6.43 2.75 -13.83
C ARG A 131 -6.06 4.22 -13.72
N LEU A 132 -5.45 4.62 -12.61
CA LEU A 132 -4.95 5.98 -12.40
C LEU A 132 -3.82 6.33 -13.38
N ASN A 133 -2.84 5.43 -13.56
CA ASN A 133 -1.77 5.61 -14.54
C ASN A 133 -2.33 5.72 -15.97
N ALA A 134 -3.35 4.93 -16.31
CA ALA A 134 -4.03 5.04 -17.59
C ALA A 134 -4.76 6.39 -17.74
N LEU A 135 -5.36 6.91 -16.67
CA LEU A 135 -5.98 8.24 -16.64
C LEU A 135 -4.93 9.34 -16.84
N VAL A 136 -3.84 9.33 -16.09
CA VAL A 136 -2.72 10.29 -16.23
C VAL A 136 -2.20 10.29 -17.67
N ARG A 137 -2.02 9.11 -18.27
CA ARG A 137 -1.62 9.00 -19.69
C ARG A 137 -2.63 9.65 -20.63
N ARG A 138 -3.93 9.43 -20.42
CA ARG A 138 -4.99 10.07 -21.24
C ARG A 138 -4.98 11.59 -21.08
N LEU A 139 -4.83 12.10 -19.85
CA LEU A 139 -4.76 13.53 -19.57
C LEU A 139 -3.52 14.18 -20.19
N LEU A 140 -2.34 13.55 -20.09
CA LEU A 140 -1.13 14.02 -20.77
C LEU A 140 -1.29 14.06 -22.29
N LEU A 141 -1.93 13.04 -22.87
CA LEU A 141 -2.23 13.03 -24.30
C LEU A 141 -3.23 14.11 -24.70
N ALA A 142 -4.21 14.41 -23.85
CA ALA A 142 -5.15 15.50 -24.08
C ALA A 142 -4.44 16.85 -24.00
N ALA A 143 -3.65 17.10 -22.95
CA ALA A 143 -2.86 18.31 -22.79
C ALA A 143 -1.91 18.55 -23.98
N LYS A 144 -1.18 17.51 -24.42
CA LYS A 144 -0.31 17.61 -25.61
C LYS A 144 -1.08 17.89 -26.89
N ARG A 145 -2.32 17.43 -27.03
CA ARG A 145 -3.21 17.76 -28.16
C ARG A 145 -3.68 19.21 -28.08
N CYS A 146 -4.07 19.69 -26.91
CA CYS A 146 -4.45 21.09 -26.70
C CYS A 146 -3.29 22.05 -26.99
N LEU A 147 -2.04 21.61 -26.77
CA LEU A 147 -0.81 22.35 -27.11
C LEU A 147 -0.43 22.27 -28.60
N GLY A 148 -1.26 21.66 -29.47
CA GLY A 148 -1.05 21.66 -30.93
C GLY A 148 0.01 20.68 -31.46
N LEU A 149 0.48 19.71 -30.64
CA LEU A 149 1.48 18.74 -31.08
C LEU A 149 0.88 17.73 -32.07
N ARG A 150 1.39 17.70 -33.32
CA ARG A 150 0.84 16.92 -34.44
C ARG A 150 0.87 15.38 -34.27
N ARG A 151 1.66 14.83 -33.33
CA ARG A 151 1.70 13.40 -32.95
C ARG A 151 2.13 13.21 -31.49
N PRO A 152 1.23 13.37 -30.51
CA PRO A 152 1.61 13.30 -29.11
C PRO A 152 1.93 11.85 -28.71
N ARG A 153 3.20 11.58 -28.39
CA ARG A 153 3.65 10.33 -27.77
C ARG A 153 3.93 10.58 -26.29
N VAL A 154 3.54 9.63 -25.45
CA VAL A 154 3.87 9.61 -24.02
C VAL A 154 4.98 8.60 -23.81
N SER A 155 6.21 9.10 -23.73
CA SER A 155 7.40 8.34 -23.32
C SER A 155 7.27 7.84 -21.87
N PRO A 156 7.92 6.72 -21.50
CA PRO A 156 7.98 6.26 -20.11
C PRO A 156 8.58 7.32 -19.17
N GLU A 157 9.54 8.12 -19.61
CA GLU A 157 10.12 9.22 -18.82
C GLU A 157 9.05 10.27 -18.47
N ASN A 158 8.18 10.62 -19.43
CA ASN A 158 7.08 11.56 -19.19
C ASN A 158 6.08 11.01 -18.16
N MET A 159 5.86 9.69 -18.13
CA MET A 159 5.00 9.06 -17.12
C MET A 159 5.63 9.12 -15.73
N VAL A 160 6.94 8.89 -15.61
CA VAL A 160 7.65 8.99 -14.33
C VAL A 160 7.63 10.43 -13.81
N VAL A 161 7.93 11.42 -14.66
CA VAL A 161 7.88 12.84 -14.28
C VAL A 161 6.45 13.24 -13.88
N ALA A 162 5.44 12.86 -14.66
CA ALA A 162 4.06 13.14 -14.30
C ALA A 162 3.64 12.46 -12.98
N GLY A 163 4.07 11.22 -12.75
CA GLY A 163 3.83 10.50 -11.50
C GLY A 163 4.46 11.21 -10.30
N LEU A 164 5.71 11.66 -10.41
CA LEU A 164 6.39 12.45 -9.39
C LEU A 164 5.66 13.77 -9.10
N LEU A 165 5.22 14.48 -10.15
CA LEU A 165 4.46 15.73 -10.00
C LEU A 165 3.10 15.50 -9.32
N VAL A 166 2.40 14.42 -9.66
CA VAL A 166 1.13 14.06 -9.01
C VAL A 166 1.38 13.70 -7.54
N CYS A 167 2.41 12.91 -7.23
CA CYS A 167 2.76 12.59 -5.84
C CYS A 167 3.09 13.85 -5.02
N ALA A 168 3.95 14.72 -5.55
CA ALA A 168 4.30 15.98 -4.90
C ALA A 168 3.08 16.89 -4.72
N GLY A 169 2.20 16.97 -5.72
CA GLY A 169 0.95 17.72 -5.64
C GLY A 169 -0.01 17.16 -4.58
N THR A 170 -0.14 15.84 -4.47
CA THR A 170 -0.96 15.17 -3.44
C THR A 170 -0.42 15.44 -2.04
N LEU A 171 0.90 15.41 -1.85
CA LEU A 171 1.53 15.76 -0.58
C LEU A 171 1.34 17.24 -0.22
N ALA A 172 1.55 18.15 -1.16
CA ALA A 172 1.38 19.58 -0.94
C ALA A 172 -0.09 19.96 -0.65
N LEU A 173 -1.04 19.37 -1.38
CA LEU A 173 -2.47 19.59 -1.14
C LEU A 173 -2.90 19.09 0.24
N GLY A 174 -2.44 17.89 0.62
CA GLY A 174 -2.67 17.36 1.97
C GLY A 174 -2.06 18.25 3.03
N ALA A 175 -0.80 18.66 2.86
CA ALA A 175 -0.10 19.53 3.78
C ALA A 175 -0.84 20.85 4.01
N ALA A 176 -1.33 21.49 2.94
CA ALA A 176 -2.11 22.72 3.06
C ALA A 176 -3.42 22.51 3.84
N ALA A 177 -4.14 21.41 3.57
CA ALA A 177 -5.38 21.11 4.27
C ALA A 177 -5.15 20.77 5.76
N PHE A 178 -4.21 19.88 6.08
CA PHE A 178 -3.93 19.50 7.47
C PHE A 178 -3.28 20.63 8.27
N ALA A 179 -2.44 21.47 7.65
CA ALA A 179 -1.94 22.68 8.31
C ALA A 179 -3.09 23.60 8.74
N HIS A 180 -4.11 23.75 7.89
CA HIS A 180 -5.28 24.55 8.22
C HIS A 180 -6.17 23.91 9.30
N PHE A 181 -6.47 22.61 9.20
CA PHE A 181 -7.40 21.94 10.12
C PHE A 181 -6.78 21.62 11.49
N GLU A 182 -5.51 21.25 11.55
CA GLU A 182 -4.82 20.85 12.78
C GLU A 182 -3.97 21.99 13.39
N GLY A 183 -3.87 23.14 12.71
CA GLY A 183 -3.05 24.27 13.17
C GLY A 183 -1.55 24.00 13.12
N TRP A 184 -1.11 22.98 12.38
CA TRP A 184 0.30 22.66 12.21
C TRP A 184 0.99 23.61 11.23
N THR A 185 2.32 23.71 11.33
CA THR A 185 3.10 24.35 10.26
C THR A 185 3.01 23.52 8.98
N PHE A 186 3.13 24.16 7.81
CA PHE A 186 3.10 23.46 6.53
C PHE A 186 4.13 22.32 6.47
N PHE A 187 5.32 22.51 7.05
CA PHE A 187 6.35 21.49 7.12
C PHE A 187 5.91 20.25 7.92
N HIS A 188 5.36 20.44 9.12
CA HIS A 188 4.87 19.32 9.93
C HIS A 188 3.70 18.60 9.26
N ALA A 189 2.79 19.34 8.63
CA ALA A 189 1.69 18.76 7.86
C ALA A 189 2.19 17.99 6.63
N TYR A 190 3.22 18.49 5.95
CA TYR A 190 3.84 17.81 4.81
C TYR A 190 4.55 16.52 5.26
N TYR A 191 5.32 16.60 6.35
CA TYR A 191 5.95 15.44 6.99
C TYR A 191 4.91 14.38 7.38
N TYR A 192 3.82 14.78 8.03
CA TYR A 192 2.69 13.90 8.34
C TYR A 192 2.14 13.22 7.09
N CYS A 193 1.85 13.98 6.02
CA CYS A 193 1.34 13.40 4.77
C CYS A 193 2.34 12.41 4.16
N PHE A 194 3.63 12.74 4.18
CA PHE A 194 4.68 11.87 3.65
C PHE A 194 4.77 10.54 4.43
N ILE A 195 4.90 10.60 5.76
CA ILE A 195 4.98 9.43 6.66
C ILE A 195 3.70 8.58 6.58
N THR A 196 2.55 9.22 6.39
CA THR A 196 1.25 8.56 6.23
C THR A 196 1.15 7.80 4.91
N LEU A 197 1.41 8.48 3.79
CA LEU A 197 1.21 7.89 2.46
C LEU A 197 2.32 6.92 2.04
N THR A 198 3.47 6.94 2.74
CA THR A 198 4.52 5.93 2.63
C THR A 198 4.31 4.75 3.58
N THR A 199 3.19 4.72 4.31
CA THR A 199 2.83 3.68 5.29
C THR A 199 3.90 3.44 6.36
N ILE A 200 4.69 4.47 6.70
CA ILE A 200 5.64 4.41 7.81
C ILE A 200 4.89 4.61 9.13
N GLY A 201 4.04 5.63 9.18
CA GLY A 201 3.09 5.86 10.28
C GLY A 201 3.71 5.90 11.68
N PHE A 202 4.70 6.77 11.94
CA PHE A 202 5.32 6.88 13.26
C PHE A 202 4.34 7.23 14.40
N GLY A 203 3.28 7.99 14.10
CA GLY A 203 2.26 8.37 15.10
C GLY A 203 2.62 9.56 15.97
N ASP A 204 3.74 10.22 15.68
CA ASP A 204 4.15 11.50 16.28
C ASP A 204 3.22 12.66 15.86
N PHE A 205 2.72 12.63 14.63
CA PHE A 205 1.63 13.45 14.14
C PHE A 205 0.48 12.57 13.67
N VAL A 206 -0.73 12.82 14.19
CA VAL A 206 -1.95 12.09 13.82
C VAL A 206 -3.10 13.06 13.72
N ALA A 207 -3.74 13.11 12.54
CA ALA A 207 -4.94 13.91 12.34
C ALA A 207 -6.14 13.36 13.13
N LEU A 208 -7.16 14.19 13.34
CA LEU A 208 -8.41 13.84 14.03
C LEU A 208 -8.27 13.56 15.54
N GLN A 209 -7.13 13.88 16.15
CA GLN A 209 -6.90 13.69 17.59
C GLN A 209 -7.25 14.92 18.45
N ASN A 210 -7.38 16.11 17.85
CA ASN A 210 -7.68 17.34 18.57
C ASN A 210 -9.20 17.58 18.73
N ASP A 211 -9.61 18.18 19.85
CA ASP A 211 -10.97 18.67 20.12
C ASP A 211 -12.14 17.69 19.89
N GLU A 212 -11.93 16.39 20.12
CA GLU A 212 -12.91 15.34 19.79
C GLU A 212 -13.38 15.40 18.32
N ALA A 213 -12.48 15.81 17.39
CA ALA A 213 -12.80 16.00 15.97
C ALA A 213 -13.47 14.77 15.33
N LEU A 214 -13.10 13.57 15.76
CA LEU A 214 -13.74 12.29 15.38
C LEU A 214 -15.26 12.27 15.55
N GLN A 215 -15.80 12.99 16.55
CA GLN A 215 -17.25 13.06 16.82
C GLN A 215 -17.86 14.37 16.35
N ARG A 216 -17.12 15.48 16.48
CA ARG A 216 -17.67 16.82 16.28
C ARG A 216 -17.57 17.34 14.85
N LYS A 217 -16.66 16.80 14.02
CA LYS A 217 -16.40 17.30 12.66
C LYS A 217 -16.49 16.19 11.60
N PRO A 218 -17.67 15.59 11.33
CA PRO A 218 -17.83 14.53 10.35
C PRO A 218 -17.30 14.83 8.94
N PRO A 219 -17.43 16.06 8.39
CA PRO A 219 -16.86 16.39 7.08
C PRO A 219 -15.33 16.29 7.05
N TYR A 220 -14.66 16.70 8.14
CA TYR A 220 -13.20 16.63 8.25
C TYR A 220 -12.71 15.17 8.39
N VAL A 221 -13.46 14.35 9.14
CA VAL A 221 -13.22 12.90 9.24
C VAL A 221 -13.32 12.26 7.85
N ALA A 222 -14.39 12.54 7.11
CA ALA A 222 -14.58 12.01 5.76
C ALA A 222 -13.48 12.47 4.80
N PHE A 223 -13.11 13.76 4.83
CA PHE A 223 -11.99 14.29 4.07
C PHE A 223 -10.69 13.53 4.37
N SER A 224 -10.37 13.31 5.65
CA SER A 224 -9.14 12.64 6.07
C SER A 224 -9.09 11.19 5.58
N PHE A 225 -10.20 10.45 5.68
CA PHE A 225 -10.26 9.08 5.16
C PHE A 225 -10.11 9.02 3.64
N LEU A 226 -10.81 9.90 2.92
CA LEU A 226 -10.70 9.99 1.46
C LEU A 226 -9.29 10.39 1.03
N TYR A 227 -8.65 11.33 1.74
CA TYR A 227 -7.28 11.74 1.48
C TYR A 227 -6.31 10.57 1.63
N ILE A 228 -6.40 9.81 2.72
CA ILE A 228 -5.52 8.66 2.96
C ILE A 228 -5.72 7.59 1.87
N LEU A 229 -6.96 7.23 1.55
CA LEU A 229 -7.26 6.20 0.55
C LEU A 229 -6.83 6.62 -0.87
N LEU A 230 -7.12 7.86 -1.26
CA LEU A 230 -6.73 8.39 -2.57
C LEU A 230 -5.21 8.59 -2.65
N GLY A 231 -4.60 9.14 -1.60
CA GLY A 231 -3.17 9.37 -1.53
C GLY A 231 -2.36 8.07 -1.61
N LEU A 232 -2.78 7.03 -0.89
CA LEU A 232 -2.16 5.71 -1.01
C LEU A 232 -2.32 5.11 -2.40
N THR A 233 -3.46 5.35 -3.05
CA THR A 233 -3.67 4.96 -4.45
C THR A 233 -2.70 5.68 -5.39
N VAL A 234 -2.44 6.97 -5.17
CA VAL A 234 -1.47 7.77 -5.95
C VAL A 234 -0.05 7.23 -5.77
N ILE A 235 0.41 7.06 -4.52
CA ILE A 235 1.75 6.53 -4.23
C ILE A 235 1.87 5.10 -4.76
N GLY A 236 0.86 4.26 -4.55
CA GLY A 236 0.80 2.90 -5.08
C GLY A 236 0.86 2.85 -6.61
N ALA A 237 0.18 3.77 -7.31
CA ALA A 237 0.26 3.88 -8.76
C ALA A 237 1.68 4.22 -9.24
N PHE A 238 2.35 5.14 -8.54
CA PHE A 238 3.73 5.52 -8.84
C PHE A 238 4.71 4.38 -8.56
N LEU A 239 4.59 3.71 -7.41
CA LEU A 239 5.40 2.53 -7.08
C LEU A 239 5.18 1.43 -8.11
N ASN A 240 3.93 1.15 -8.52
CA ASN A 240 3.65 0.16 -9.55
C ASN A 240 4.35 0.51 -10.87
N LEU A 241 4.30 1.77 -11.32
CA LEU A 241 4.99 2.23 -12.54
C LEU A 241 6.50 1.98 -12.47
N VAL A 242 7.13 2.32 -11.34
CA VAL A 242 8.59 2.22 -11.15
C VAL A 242 9.03 0.77 -10.94
N VAL A 243 8.34 0.02 -10.08
CA VAL A 243 8.67 -1.37 -9.75
C VAL A 243 8.47 -2.27 -10.97
N LEU A 244 7.37 -2.12 -11.72
CA LEU A 244 7.16 -2.90 -12.95
C LEU A 244 8.29 -2.69 -13.96
N ARG A 245 8.84 -1.47 -14.06
CA ARG A 245 10.00 -1.18 -14.91
C ARG A 245 11.24 -1.96 -14.47
N PHE A 246 11.53 -2.01 -13.17
CA PHE A 246 12.69 -2.75 -12.64
C PHE A 246 12.53 -4.27 -12.76
N LEU A 247 11.31 -4.78 -12.54
CA LEU A 247 11.00 -6.20 -12.70
C LEU A 247 11.12 -6.63 -14.16
N ALA A 248 10.57 -5.85 -15.10
CA ALA A 248 10.68 -6.11 -16.53
C ALA A 248 12.14 -6.07 -17.01
N ALA A 249 12.92 -5.07 -16.58
CA ALA A 249 14.34 -4.97 -16.90
C ALA A 249 15.15 -6.18 -16.39
N GLY A 250 14.69 -6.83 -15.32
CA GLY A 250 15.32 -8.03 -14.79
C GLY A 250 14.99 -9.32 -15.55
N ALA A 251 13.80 -9.41 -16.15
CA ALA A 251 13.35 -10.57 -16.91
C ALA A 251 13.95 -10.62 -18.33
N ASP A 252 14.29 -9.46 -18.91
CA ASP A 252 14.89 -9.36 -20.25
C ASP A 252 16.38 -9.75 -20.31
N ALA A 253 17.07 -9.81 -19.17
CA ALA A 253 18.49 -10.17 -19.08
C ALA A 253 18.80 -11.64 -19.45
N PRO A 254 18.08 -12.65 -18.90
CA PRO A 254 18.34 -14.06 -19.24
C PRO A 254 17.99 -14.43 -20.69
N GLU A 255 17.01 -13.78 -21.32
CA GLU A 255 16.58 -14.13 -22.70
C GLU A 255 17.59 -13.66 -23.76
N ARG A 256 18.34 -12.58 -23.50
CA ARG A 256 19.43 -12.13 -24.40
C ARG A 256 20.68 -12.99 -24.30
N ALA A 257 20.97 -13.54 -23.12
CA ALA A 257 22.10 -14.46 -22.92
C ALA A 257 21.86 -15.85 -23.55
N ALA A 258 20.60 -16.22 -23.81
CA ALA A 258 20.23 -17.51 -24.36
C ALA A 258 20.14 -17.58 -25.90
N ARG A 259 20.43 -16.48 -26.63
CA ARG A 259 20.50 -16.53 -28.11
C ARG A 259 21.89 -16.99 -28.55
N PRO A 260 22.03 -18.18 -29.17
CA PRO A 260 23.30 -18.56 -29.80
C PRO A 260 23.58 -17.63 -30.98
N LEU A 261 24.80 -17.12 -31.05
CA LEU A 261 25.33 -16.41 -32.21
C LEU A 261 25.28 -17.38 -33.41
N ARG A 262 24.27 -17.29 -34.28
CA ARG A 262 24.27 -18.04 -35.55
C ARG A 262 25.23 -17.34 -36.52
N PRO A 263 26.25 -18.04 -37.07
CA PRO A 263 27.11 -17.47 -38.10
C PRO A 263 26.39 -17.48 -39.46
N GLY A 264 26.46 -16.35 -40.17
CA GLY A 264 26.37 -16.25 -41.63
C GLY A 264 25.07 -16.65 -42.33
N ALA A 265 24.31 -15.66 -42.79
CA ALA A 265 23.48 -15.78 -43.99
C ALA A 265 23.40 -14.40 -44.70
N PRO A 266 23.42 -14.35 -46.04
CA PRO A 266 23.72 -13.14 -46.79
C PRO A 266 22.54 -12.16 -46.85
N GLU A 267 22.88 -10.87 -47.00
CA GLU A 267 21.96 -9.76 -47.18
C GLU A 267 21.01 -9.96 -48.37
N SER A 268 19.71 -9.94 -48.11
CA SER A 268 18.70 -9.62 -49.14
C SER A 268 17.92 -8.37 -48.71
N ARG A 269 18.11 -7.28 -49.46
CA ARG A 269 17.41 -5.99 -49.30
C ARG A 269 15.90 -6.14 -49.57
N GLY A 270 15.07 -5.68 -48.65
CA GLY A 270 13.61 -5.50 -48.81
C GLY A 270 13.04 -4.68 -47.64
N PRO A 271 12.04 -3.80 -47.85
CA PRO A 271 11.80 -2.65 -46.96
C PRO A 271 11.14 -3.03 -45.64
N ALA A 272 11.69 -2.49 -44.56
CA ALA A 272 11.22 -2.64 -43.20
C ALA A 272 9.91 -1.87 -42.95
N HIS A 273 8.83 -2.59 -42.62
CA HIS A 273 7.74 -2.02 -41.83
C HIS A 273 6.90 -3.10 -41.12
N ARG A 274 6.70 -2.91 -39.82
CA ARG A 274 5.71 -3.56 -38.92
C ARG A 274 5.89 -5.06 -38.63
N ALA A 275 6.71 -5.38 -37.63
CA ALA A 275 6.47 -6.53 -36.77
C ALA A 275 7.10 -6.33 -35.39
N GLY A 276 6.36 -5.72 -34.48
CA GLY A 276 6.84 -5.47 -33.12
C GLY A 276 5.75 -4.90 -32.25
N LEU A 277 4.62 -5.62 -32.10
CA LEU A 277 3.60 -5.38 -31.07
C LEU A 277 2.49 -6.46 -31.01
N LEU A 278 2.73 -7.69 -31.50
CA LEU A 278 1.72 -8.77 -31.49
C LEU A 278 2.09 -10.01 -30.64
N SER A 279 3.07 -9.90 -29.72
CA SER A 279 3.62 -11.07 -29.03
C SER A 279 2.82 -11.59 -27.81
N ILE A 280 1.71 -10.98 -27.39
CA ILE A 280 0.93 -11.47 -26.23
C ILE A 280 -0.44 -12.00 -26.64
N SER A 281 -1.19 -11.28 -27.48
CA SER A 281 -2.50 -11.75 -27.97
C SER A 281 -2.38 -13.03 -28.82
N CYS A 282 -1.30 -13.17 -29.60
CA CYS A 282 -1.07 -14.36 -30.42
C CYS A 282 -0.67 -15.60 -29.59
N ARG A 283 -0.15 -15.43 -28.36
CA ARG A 283 0.18 -16.54 -27.46
C ARG A 283 -1.05 -17.09 -26.73
N LEU A 284 -1.99 -16.22 -26.32
CA LEU A 284 -3.26 -16.66 -25.73
C LEU A 284 -4.12 -17.41 -26.76
N HIS A 285 -4.23 -16.89 -27.98
CA HIS A 285 -5.02 -17.55 -29.02
C HIS A 285 -4.43 -18.92 -29.44
N ARG A 286 -3.10 -19.08 -29.38
CA ARG A 286 -2.43 -20.36 -29.69
C ARG A 286 -2.56 -21.38 -28.55
N LEU A 287 -2.69 -20.93 -27.28
CA LEU A 287 -3.00 -21.81 -26.14
C LEU A 287 -4.47 -22.30 -26.18
N GLU A 288 -5.42 -21.44 -26.57
CA GLU A 288 -6.83 -21.85 -26.74
C GLU A 288 -7.03 -22.83 -27.91
N LEU A 289 -6.26 -22.69 -29.00
CA LEU A 289 -6.29 -23.65 -30.12
C LEU A 289 -5.65 -24.99 -29.73
N CYS A 290 -4.54 -24.98 -28.98
CA CYS A 290 -3.87 -26.21 -28.52
C CYS A 290 -4.72 -27.01 -27.52
N ALA A 291 -5.58 -26.34 -26.73
CA ALA A 291 -6.52 -27.00 -25.83
C ALA A 291 -7.72 -27.65 -26.54
N ARG A 292 -8.02 -27.24 -27.78
CA ARG A 292 -9.16 -27.75 -28.56
C ARG A 292 -8.83 -29.01 -29.37
N ASP A 293 -7.54 -29.21 -29.69
CA ASP A 293 -7.09 -30.30 -30.57
C ASP A 293 -6.38 -31.47 -29.84
N ASN A 294 -6.49 -31.56 -28.51
CA ASN A 294 -5.90 -32.67 -27.75
C ASN A 294 -6.91 -33.84 -27.63
N PRO A 295 -6.71 -35.01 -28.27
CA PRO A 295 -7.66 -36.13 -28.22
C PRO A 295 -7.67 -36.91 -26.90
N GLY A 296 -7.00 -36.42 -25.85
CA GLY A 296 -6.66 -37.18 -24.65
C GLY A 296 -7.20 -36.63 -23.33
N PHE A 297 -8.31 -35.86 -23.33
CA PHE A 297 -8.86 -35.34 -22.08
C PHE A 297 -10.39 -35.48 -22.01
N SER A 298 -10.86 -36.57 -21.42
CA SER A 298 -12.25 -36.71 -21.00
C SER A 298 -12.46 -35.96 -19.69
N PRO A 299 -13.46 -35.07 -19.56
CA PRO A 299 -13.76 -34.42 -18.29
C PRO A 299 -14.32 -35.44 -17.29
N PRO A 300 -14.08 -35.27 -15.97
CA PRO A 300 -14.62 -36.18 -14.96
C PRO A 300 -16.15 -36.06 -14.90
N ALA A 301 -16.83 -37.20 -14.94
CA ALA A 301 -18.27 -37.31 -14.78
C ALA A 301 -18.71 -36.82 -13.39
N SER A 302 -19.76 -36.00 -13.36
CA SER A 302 -20.43 -35.57 -12.13
C SER A 302 -21.04 -36.78 -11.38
N PRO A 303 -21.11 -36.78 -10.05
CA PRO A 303 -21.75 -37.85 -9.30
C PRO A 303 -23.26 -37.88 -9.61
N GLY A 304 -23.74 -39.03 -10.05
CA GLY A 304 -25.09 -39.24 -10.54
C GLY A 304 -26.18 -39.03 -9.48
N ALA A 305 -27.24 -38.37 -9.92
CA ALA A 305 -28.55 -38.41 -9.30
C ALA A 305 -29.11 -39.84 -9.34
N GLY A 306 -29.50 -40.35 -8.17
CA GLY A 306 -30.06 -41.69 -8.00
C GLY A 306 -31.34 -41.89 -8.80
N GLY A 307 -31.36 -42.97 -9.58
CA GLY A 307 -32.56 -43.48 -10.25
C GLY A 307 -33.56 -44.01 -9.23
N GLY A 308 -34.76 -43.43 -9.23
CA GLY A 308 -35.91 -43.89 -8.46
C GLY A 308 -36.42 -45.24 -8.94
N GLY A 309 -36.25 -46.26 -8.10
CA GLY A 309 -36.97 -47.52 -8.19
C GLY A 309 -38.42 -47.36 -7.71
N ARG A 310 -39.36 -47.79 -8.55
CA ARG A 310 -40.79 -47.95 -8.22
C ARG A 310 -40.98 -48.90 -7.04
N PRO A 311 -41.89 -48.60 -6.09
CA PRO A 311 -42.59 -49.63 -5.33
C PRO A 311 -44.02 -49.84 -5.89
N GLY A 312 -44.40 -51.11 -5.97
CA GLY A 312 -45.66 -51.58 -6.55
C GLY A 312 -46.91 -51.18 -5.75
N ARG A 313 -48.01 -51.03 -6.49
CA ARG A 313 -49.38 -51.00 -5.97
C ARG A 313 -49.82 -52.41 -5.53
N PRO A 314 -50.48 -52.57 -4.38
CA PRO A 314 -51.30 -53.75 -4.10
C PRO A 314 -52.70 -53.63 -4.76
N PRO A 315 -53.42 -54.74 -4.97
CA PRO A 315 -54.63 -54.77 -5.79
C PRO A 315 -55.88 -54.31 -5.01
N ALA A 316 -56.82 -53.72 -5.76
CA ALA A 316 -58.16 -53.40 -5.28
C ALA A 316 -58.98 -54.68 -5.07
N ARG A 317 -59.62 -54.82 -3.90
CA ARG A 317 -60.70 -55.77 -3.65
C ARG A 317 -61.96 -54.99 -3.21
N ARG A 318 -63.07 -55.31 -3.87
CA ARG A 318 -64.41 -54.69 -3.82
C ARG A 318 -65.32 -55.44 -2.81
N LYS A 319 -66.44 -54.78 -2.43
CA LYS A 319 -67.66 -55.18 -1.65
C LYS A 319 -67.70 -54.50 -0.26
N SER A 320 -68.74 -53.77 0.19
CA SER A 320 -70.21 -53.70 -0.05
C SER A 320 -70.61 -52.23 -0.32
N ILE A 321 -71.61 -51.82 -1.11
CA ILE A 321 -72.89 -52.36 -1.61
C ILE A 321 -72.89 -52.32 -3.15
#